data_AF-A0A2W7A6I4-F1
#
_entry.id   AF-A0A2W7A6I4-F1
#
_cell.length_a   1.000
_cell.length_b   1.000
_cell.length_c   1.000
_cell.angle_alpha   90.00
_cell.angle_beta   90.00
_cell.angle_gamma   90.00
#
_symmetry.space_group_name_H-M   'P 1'
#
loop_
_entity.id
_entity.type
_entity.pdbx_description
1 polymer ?
#
loop_
_entity_poly.entity_id
_entity_poly.type
_entity_poly.pdbx_seq_one_letter_code
_entity_poly.pdbx_strand_id
1 'polypeptide(L)'
;MQPLRQGDVILIPQAQAVSGAKLEHLTLAEGEVTGHRHRISQGEAELYEREGTLYLKVLSPTALLTHEEHHPIAIPQGNWQVRIQREYEPQGWRYVAD
;
A
#
# COMPACT_ATOMS: atom_id res chain seq x y z
N MET A 1 11.29 -12.18 3.47
CA MET A 1 9.87 -11.77 3.51
C MET A 1 9.29 -11.96 2.11
N GLN A 2 8.02 -12.32 1.99
CA GLN A 2 7.33 -12.45 0.70
C GLN A 2 6.52 -11.16 0.42
N PRO A 3 6.21 -10.85 -0.85
CA PRO A 3 5.29 -9.77 -1.18
C PRO A 3 3.90 -10.00 -0.56
N LEU A 4 3.24 -8.91 -0.17
CA LEU A 4 1.85 -8.93 0.31
C LEU A 4 0.96 -8.19 -0.69
N ARG A 5 -0.30 -8.60 -0.82
CA ARG A 5 -1.27 -7.97 -1.72
C ARG A 5 -2.60 -7.73 -1.02
N GLN A 6 -3.16 -6.54 -1.20
CA GLN A 6 -4.54 -6.21 -0.83
C GLN A 6 -5.15 -5.42 -1.99
N GLY A 7 -6.14 -5.99 -2.69
CA GLY A 7 -6.69 -5.36 -3.89
C GLY A 7 -5.60 -5.02 -4.92
N ASP A 8 -5.55 -3.77 -5.35
CA ASP A 8 -4.58 -3.22 -6.28
C ASP A 8 -3.22 -2.87 -5.62
N VAL A 9 -3.11 -2.90 -4.29
CA VAL A 9 -1.85 -2.62 -3.59
C VAL A 9 -1.01 -3.87 -3.41
N ILE A 10 0.21 -3.83 -3.92
CA ILE A 10 1.26 -4.83 -3.69
C ILE A 10 2.38 -4.19 -2.86
N LEU A 11 2.72 -4.81 -1.74
CA LEU A 11 3.86 -4.45 -0.90
C LEU A 11 5.02 -5.40 -1.15
N ILE A 12 6.13 -4.86 -1.65
CA ILE A 12 7.34 -5.61 -1.98
C ILE A 12 8.39 -5.34 -0.90
N PRO A 13 8.89 -6.36 -0.18
CA PRO A 13 9.87 -6.15 0.88
C PRO A 13 11.19 -5.63 0.33
N GLN A 14 11.81 -4.68 1.03
CA GLN A 14 13.06 -4.04 0.67
C GLN A 14 14.11 -4.29 1.76
N ALA A 15 15.33 -4.66 1.36
CA ALA A 15 16.46 -4.80 2.29
C ALA A 15 17.10 -3.44 2.63
N GLN A 16 17.00 -2.47 1.72
CA GLN A 16 17.59 -1.14 1.87
C GLN A 16 16.69 -0.23 2.70
N ALA A 17 17.31 0.77 3.34
CA ALA A 17 16.58 1.80 4.07
C ALA A 17 15.67 2.61 3.13
N VAL A 18 14.53 3.04 3.67
CA VAL A 18 13.61 3.91 2.96
C VAL A 18 14.19 5.33 2.88
N SER A 19 14.08 5.96 1.72
CA SER A 19 14.53 7.34 1.50
C SER A 19 13.52 8.08 0.64
N GLY A 20 13.38 9.39 0.84
CA GLY A 20 12.43 10.22 0.11
C GLY A 20 11.90 11.33 1.00
N ALA A 21 10.95 12.09 0.46
CA ALA A 21 10.16 13.02 1.27
C ALA A 21 9.19 12.22 2.14
N LYS A 22 9.19 12.47 3.45
CA LYS A 22 8.19 11.89 4.36
C LYS A 22 6.84 12.53 4.09
N LEU A 23 5.79 11.71 4.03
CA LEU A 23 4.41 12.15 3.91
C LEU A 23 3.75 12.20 5.29
N GLU A 24 2.83 13.15 5.47
CA GLU A 24 2.07 13.37 6.72
C GLU A 24 0.88 12.40 6.87
N HIS A 25 0.67 11.50 5.90
CA HIS A 25 -0.42 10.52 5.90
C HIS A 25 0.10 9.09 5.69
N LEU A 26 -0.78 8.12 5.93
CA LEU A 26 -0.50 6.69 5.73
C LEU A 26 -1.44 6.00 4.72
N THR A 27 -2.03 6.79 3.81
CA THR A 27 -2.71 6.27 2.61
C THR A 27 -1.67 5.81 1.58
N LEU A 28 -1.74 4.53 1.18
CA LEU A 28 -0.88 3.91 0.16
C LEU A 28 -1.46 4.02 -1.25
N ALA A 29 -2.79 4.01 -1.34
CA ALA A 29 -3.54 4.20 -2.58
C ALA A 29 -4.94 4.74 -2.26
N GLU A 30 -5.45 5.62 -3.11
CA GLU A 30 -6.88 5.91 -3.16
C GLU A 30 -7.54 4.80 -3.99
N GLY A 31 -8.60 4.18 -3.48
CA GLY A 31 -9.29 3.07 -4.14
C GLY A 31 -10.02 3.51 -5.41
N GLU A 32 -10.41 2.52 -6.23
CA GLU A 32 -11.05 2.76 -7.54
C GLU A 32 -12.45 3.39 -7.41
N VAL A 33 -13.17 3.10 -6.32
CA VAL A 33 -14.46 3.71 -6.00
C VAL A 33 -14.22 4.97 -5.18
N THR A 34 -14.85 6.07 -5.59
CA THR A 34 -14.70 7.38 -4.94
C THR A 34 -14.96 7.32 -3.44
N GLY A 35 -13.89 7.32 -2.64
CA GLY A 35 -13.94 7.42 -1.18
C GLY A 35 -13.20 6.32 -0.43
N HIS A 36 -12.96 5.16 -1.04
CA HIS A 36 -12.21 4.06 -0.41
C HIS A 36 -10.70 4.30 -0.49
N ARG A 37 -9.93 3.76 0.46
CA ARG A 37 -8.49 3.95 0.46
C ARG A 37 -7.75 2.79 1.13
N HIS A 38 -6.66 2.37 0.50
CA HIS A 38 -5.71 1.50 1.14
C HIS A 38 -4.86 2.31 2.09
N ARG A 39 -5.01 2.11 3.40
CA ARG A 39 -4.28 2.88 4.41
C ARG A 39 -3.81 2.02 5.57
N ILE A 40 -2.73 2.47 6.21
CA ILE A 40 -2.36 1.94 7.52
C ILE A 40 -3.28 2.56 8.57
N SER A 41 -4.04 1.72 9.27
CA SER A 41 -5.00 2.16 10.31
C SER A 41 -4.55 1.85 11.73
N GLN A 42 -3.59 0.93 11.92
CA GLN A 42 -3.05 0.55 13.22
C GLN A 42 -1.55 0.25 13.13
N GLY A 43 -0.85 0.42 14.24
CA GLY A 43 0.60 0.28 14.33
C GLY A 43 1.35 1.57 14.03
N GLU A 44 2.68 1.53 14.16
CA GLU A 44 3.57 2.64 13.88
C GLU A 44 4.22 2.44 12.51
N ALA A 45 4.02 3.39 11.61
CA ALA A 45 4.61 3.36 10.29
C ALA A 45 4.87 4.78 9.77
N GLU A 46 5.76 4.87 8.77
CA GLU A 46 6.09 6.11 8.06
C GLU A 46 5.97 5.84 6.56
N LEU A 47 5.38 6.79 5.83
CA LEU A 47 5.27 6.72 4.38
C LEU A 47 6.21 7.76 3.75
N TYR A 48 6.90 7.34 2.70
CA TYR A 48 7.83 8.17 1.96
C TYR A 48 7.51 8.13 0.47
N GLU A 49 7.76 9.24 -0.20
CA GLU A 49 7.71 9.33 -1.65
C GLU A 49 9.10 9.67 -2.21
N ARG A 50 9.49 8.94 -3.25
CA ARG A 50 10.71 9.20 -4.02
C ARG A 50 10.44 8.90 -5.48
N GLU A 51 10.55 9.93 -6.32
CA GLU A 51 10.40 9.83 -7.77
C GLU A 51 9.04 9.21 -8.18
N GLY A 52 7.95 9.61 -7.51
CA GLY A 52 6.61 9.08 -7.77
C GLY A 52 6.38 7.65 -7.28
N THR A 53 7.34 7.05 -6.58
CA THR A 53 7.20 5.74 -5.95
C THR A 53 7.02 5.91 -4.44
N LEU A 54 6.00 5.26 -3.90
CA LEU A 54 5.76 5.21 -2.47
C LEU A 54 6.53 4.08 -1.79
N TYR A 55 6.99 4.34 -0.59
CA TYR A 55 7.67 3.38 0.26
C TYR A 55 7.18 3.47 1.69
N LEU A 56 6.83 2.32 2.25
CA LEU A 56 6.33 2.19 3.61
C LEU A 56 7.44 1.66 4.52
N LYS A 57 7.65 2.31 5.65
CA LYS A 57 8.50 1.84 6.74
C LYS A 57 7.63 1.47 7.92
N VAL A 58 7.55 0.19 8.26
CA VAL A 58 6.83 -0.28 9.44
C VAL A 58 7.79 -0.32 10.63
N LEU A 59 7.49 0.46 11.67
CA LEU A 59 8.33 0.64 12.86
C LEU A 59 7.95 -0.33 13.98
N SER A 60 6.64 -0.56 14.18
CA SER A 60 6.12 -1.54 15.13
C SER A 60 6.30 -2.98 14.64
N PRO A 61 6.17 -4.02 15.50
CA PRO A 61 6.27 -5.43 15.07
C PRO A 61 5.35 -5.77 13.90
N THR A 62 4.15 -5.17 13.89
CA THR A 62 3.21 -5.19 12.76
C THR A 62 2.51 -3.84 12.61
N ALA A 63 2.06 -3.54 11.39
CA ALA A 63 1.10 -2.48 11.08
C ALA A 63 -0.05 -3.05 10.23
N LEU A 64 -1.27 -2.53 10.40
CA LEU A 64 -2.46 -3.06 9.75
C LEU A 64 -2.83 -2.25 8.51
N LEU A 65 -2.76 -2.87 7.33
CA LEU A 65 -3.30 -2.33 6.09
C LEU A 65 -4.79 -2.65 5.99
N THR A 66 -5.59 -1.62 5.82
CA THR A 66 -7.04 -1.72 5.69
C THR A 66 -7.54 -1.04 4.43
N HIS A 67 -8.60 -1.59 3.89
CA HIS A 67 -9.45 -1.03 2.84
C HIS A 67 -10.90 -1.35 3.21
N GLU A 68 -11.84 -0.53 2.78
CA GLU A 68 -13.25 -0.67 3.12
C GLU A 68 -13.86 -2.00 2.61
N GLU A 69 -13.36 -2.54 1.49
CA GLU A 69 -13.90 -3.75 0.85
C GLU A 69 -13.07 -5.01 1.09
N HIS A 70 -11.82 -4.88 1.54
CA HIS A 70 -10.93 -6.02 1.71
C HIS A 70 -10.67 -6.32 3.18
N HIS A 71 -10.35 -7.59 3.45
CA HIS A 71 -9.92 -8.01 4.77
C HIS A 71 -8.60 -7.32 5.15
N PRO A 72 -8.47 -6.83 6.39
CA PRO A 72 -7.23 -6.23 6.88
C PRO A 72 -6.04 -7.20 6.79
N ILE A 73 -4.87 -6.68 6.43
CA ILE A 73 -3.63 -7.46 6.35
C ILE A 73 -2.60 -6.90 7.33
N ALA A 74 -2.05 -7.78 8.17
CA ALA A 74 -0.94 -7.43 9.05
C ALA A 74 0.38 -7.44 8.25
N ILE A 75 1.04 -6.29 8.20
CA ILE A 75 2.34 -6.09 7.57
C ILE A 75 3.42 -6.21 8.65
N PRO A 76 4.38 -7.14 8.52
CA PRO A 76 5.50 -7.21 9.45
C PRO A 76 6.39 -5.97 9.44
N GLN A 77 7.08 -5.74 10.56
CA GLN A 77 8.12 -4.73 10.67
C GLN A 77 9.13 -4.81 9.50
N GLY A 78 9.50 -3.66 8.96
CA GLY A 78 10.48 -3.58 7.87
C GLY A 78 10.16 -2.51 6.83
N ASN A 79 10.94 -2.54 5.76
CA ASN A 79 10.84 -1.60 4.65
C ASN A 79 10.11 -2.25 3.48
N TRP A 80 9.22 -1.52 2.86
CA TRP A 80 8.35 -2.00 1.79
C TRP A 80 8.27 -0.97 0.68
N GLN A 81 8.34 -1.42 -0.56
CA GLN A 81 7.96 -0.62 -1.71
C GLN A 81 6.48 -0.86 -2.01
N VAL A 82 5.75 0.22 -2.23
CA VAL A 82 4.34 0.17 -2.63
C VAL A 82 4.27 0.15 -4.16
N ARG A 83 3.55 -0.82 -4.70
CA ARG A 83 3.20 -0.90 -6.13
C ARG A 83 1.70 -0.94 -6.27
N ILE A 84 1.16 -0.06 -7.11
CA ILE A 84 -0.25 -0.05 -7.48
C ILE A 84 -0.40 -0.82 -8.78
N GLN A 85 -1.17 -1.89 -8.75
CA GLN A 85 -1.53 -2.68 -9.91
C GLN A 85 -2.72 -2.02 -10.59
N ARG A 86 -2.52 -1.47 -11.78
CA ARG A 86 -3.62 -1.02 -12.64
C ARG A 86 -3.91 -2.09 -13.66
N GLU A 87 -5.17 -2.45 -13.85
CA GLU A 87 -5.56 -3.33 -14.94
C GLU A 87 -5.47 -2.57 -16.27
N TYR A 88 -4.76 -3.14 -17.26
CA TYR A 88 -4.74 -2.61 -18.62
C TYR A 88 -5.86 -3.29 -19.41
N GLU A 89 -6.98 -2.60 -19.59
CA GLU A 89 -8.06 -3.04 -20.47
C GLU A 89 -8.00 -2.27 -21.80
N PRO A 90 -7.59 -2.90 -22.93
CA PRO A 90 -7.58 -2.23 -24.23
C PRO A 90 -8.98 -1.98 -24.82
N GLN A 91 -10.06 -2.49 -24.21
CA GLN A 91 -11.43 -2.44 -24.74
C GLN A 91 -12.46 -2.29 -23.62
N GLY A 92 -12.75 -1.05 -23.22
CA GLY A 92 -14.00 -0.63 -22.56
C GLY A 92 -14.28 -1.24 -21.18
N TRP A 93 -14.41 -0.36 -20.19
CA TRP A 93 -14.63 -0.69 -18.77
C TRP A 93 -15.66 -1.79 -18.56
N ARG A 94 -15.26 -2.85 -17.86
CA ARG A 94 -16.19 -3.73 -17.15
C ARG A 94 -15.81 -3.74 -15.68
N TYR A 95 -16.80 -3.53 -14.80
CA TYR A 95 -16.59 -3.63 -13.37
C TYR A 95 -16.04 -5.03 -13.02
N VAL A 96 -14.81 -5.06 -12.53
CA VAL A 96 -14.27 -6.19 -11.79
C VAL A 96 -14.77 -6.01 -10.35
N ALA A 97 -15.68 -6.87 -9.94
CA ALA A 97 -15.84 -7.14 -8.52
C ALA A 97 -14.66 -8.01 -8.10
N ASP A 98 -14.03 -7.65 -6.98
CA ASP A 98 -12.95 -8.40 -6.31
C ASP A 98 -13.18 -9.93 -6.29
#